data_AF-A0A7V5J1Y7-F1
#
_entry.id   AF-A0A7V5J1Y7-F1
#
_cell.length_a   1.000
_cell.length_b   1.000
_cell.length_c   1.000
_cell.angle_alpha   90.00
_cell.angle_beta   90.00
_cell.angle_gamma   90.00
#
_symmetry.space_group_name_H-M   'P 1'
#
loop_
_entity.id
_entity.type
_entity.pdbx_description
1 polymer ?
#
loop_
_entity_poly.entity_id
_entity_poly.type
_entity_poly.pdbx_seq_one_letter_code
_entity_poly.pdbx_strand_id
1 'polypeptide(L)'
;MPLPKIKVSRKVYPFIKGGLGVIIVLLLGAFGLEWNQKDWDLGALLRGEGLAGSEVVRDERGNVDFDGVSPPIVACRADTYNCSDFKYRDQAEDVFRRCGGAGKDVNRLDADGDGRPCENLPERR
;
A
#
# COMPACT_ATOMS: atom_id res chain seq x y z
N MET A 1 -40.59 -24.26 -29.85
CA MET A 1 -40.31 -25.14 -28.70
C MET A 1 -40.56 -24.35 -27.42
N PRO A 2 -41.52 -24.74 -26.56
CA PRO A 2 -41.76 -24.02 -25.31
C PRO A 2 -40.66 -24.35 -24.28
N LEU A 3 -40.15 -23.33 -23.59
CA LEU A 3 -39.16 -23.47 -22.53
C LEU A 3 -39.76 -24.18 -21.29
N PRO A 4 -39.02 -25.08 -20.64
CA PRO A 4 -39.50 -25.76 -19.44
C PRO A 4 -39.62 -24.76 -18.28
N LYS A 5 -40.82 -24.69 -17.68
CA LYS A 5 -41.08 -23.87 -16.49
C LYS A 5 -40.55 -24.59 -15.26
N ILE A 6 -39.39 -24.16 -14.75
CA ILE A 6 -38.83 -24.64 -13.48
C ILE A 6 -39.72 -24.14 -12.34
N LYS A 7 -40.43 -25.05 -11.65
CA LYS A 7 -41.23 -24.73 -10.46
C LYS A 7 -40.32 -24.71 -9.23
N VAL A 8 -39.80 -23.54 -8.88
CA VAL A 8 -39.03 -23.34 -7.64
C VAL A 8 -39.98 -23.46 -6.44
N SER A 9 -39.67 -24.35 -5.49
CA SER A 9 -40.47 -24.57 -4.29
C SER A 9 -40.54 -23.32 -3.42
N ARG A 10 -41.76 -22.91 -3.01
CA ARG A 10 -42.01 -21.75 -2.12
C ARG A 10 -41.21 -21.78 -0.82
N LYS A 11 -40.82 -22.98 -0.37
CA LYS A 11 -40.05 -23.19 0.87
C LYS A 11 -38.56 -22.82 0.70
N VAL A 12 -38.04 -22.89 -0.52
CA VAL A 12 -36.67 -22.53 -0.90
C VAL A 12 -36.57 -21.05 -1.31
N TYR A 13 -37.68 -20.44 -1.75
CA TYR A 13 -37.76 -19.04 -2.15
C TYR A 13 -37.31 -18.00 -1.08
N PRO A 14 -37.62 -18.13 0.22
CA PRO A 14 -37.11 -17.21 1.24
C PRO A 14 -35.61 -17.41 1.52
N PHE A 15 -35.08 -18.63 1.38
CA PHE A 15 -33.66 -18.91 1.48
C PHE A 15 -32.88 -18.37 0.28
N ILE A 16 -33.43 -18.49 -0.93
CA ILE A 16 -32.85 -17.86 -2.13
C ILE A 16 -32.97 -16.35 -2.04
N LYS A 17 -34.10 -15.77 -1.61
CA LYS A 17 -34.22 -14.31 -1.43
C LYS A 17 -33.29 -13.76 -0.36
N GLY A 18 -33.18 -14.44 0.79
CA GLY A 18 -32.28 -14.05 1.87
C GLY A 18 -30.81 -14.23 1.49
N GLY A 19 -30.46 -15.37 0.89
CA GLY A 19 -29.10 -15.68 0.44
C GLY A 19 -28.64 -14.77 -0.71
N LEU A 20 -29.53 -14.49 -1.68
CA LEU A 20 -29.25 -13.57 -2.78
C LEU A 20 -29.01 -12.14 -2.25
N GLY A 21 -29.78 -11.72 -1.23
CA GLY A 21 -29.58 -10.43 -0.57
C GLY A 21 -28.19 -10.30 0.07
N VAL A 22 -27.74 -11.32 0.81
CA VAL A 22 -26.40 -11.33 1.43
C VAL A 22 -25.29 -11.31 0.37
N ILE A 23 -25.43 -12.10 -0.69
CA ILE A 23 -24.47 -12.13 -1.80
C ILE A 23 -24.39 -10.76 -2.48
N ILE A 24 -25.53 -10.11 -2.74
CA ILE A 24 -25.56 -8.77 -3.34
C ILE A 24 -24.88 -7.74 -2.43
N VAL A 25 -25.12 -7.78 -1.12
CA VAL A 25 -24.46 -6.86 -0.17
C VAL A 25 -22.95 -7.09 -0.13
N LEU A 26 -22.49 -8.34 -0.12
CA LEU A 26 -21.07 -8.66 -0.17
C LEU A 26 -20.42 -8.19 -1.49
N LEU A 27 -21.09 -8.41 -2.63
CA LEU A 27 -20.61 -7.97 -3.94
C LEU A 27 -20.57 -6.45 -4.07
N LEU A 28 -21.59 -5.74 -3.58
CA LEU A 28 -21.61 -4.27 -3.57
C LEU A 28 -20.57 -3.70 -2.62
N GLY A 29 -20.33 -4.34 -1.48
CA GLY A 29 -19.24 -4.00 -0.58
C GLY A 29 -17.88 -4.12 -1.27
N ALA A 30 -17.58 -5.27 -1.87
CA ALA A 30 -16.35 -5.48 -2.63
C ALA A 30 -16.20 -4.48 -3.78
N PHE A 31 -17.25 -4.25 -4.57
CA PHE A 31 -17.24 -3.29 -5.67
C PHE A 31 -17.02 -1.83 -5.21
N GLY A 32 -17.55 -1.45 -4.05
CA GLY A 32 -17.34 -0.13 -3.45
C GLY A 32 -15.89 0.11 -3.01
N LEU A 33 -15.21 -0.95 -2.55
CA LEU A 33 -13.77 -0.93 -2.24
C LEU A 33 -12.94 -0.75 -3.52
N GLU A 34 -13.28 -1.49 -4.58
CA GLU A 34 -12.56 -1.47 -5.86
C GLU A 34 -12.73 -0.17 -6.65
N TRP A 35 -13.93 0.45 -6.66
CA TRP A 35 -14.17 1.68 -7.45
C TRP A 35 -13.28 2.84 -6.98
N ASN A 36 -13.06 2.98 -5.68
CA ASN A 36 -12.41 4.16 -5.13
C ASN A 36 -10.89 4.13 -5.15
N GLN A 37 -10.25 3.04 -5.60
CA GLN A 37 -8.79 2.84 -5.55
C GLN A 37 -8.19 3.15 -4.15
N LYS A 38 -8.99 3.01 -3.09
CA LYS A 38 -8.55 3.24 -1.72
C LYS A 38 -8.13 1.91 -1.13
N ASP A 39 -6.84 1.63 -1.15
CA ASP A 39 -6.31 0.51 -0.38
C ASP A 39 -6.24 0.93 1.09
N TRP A 40 -7.08 0.30 1.91
CA TRP A 40 -7.10 0.53 3.35
C TRP A 40 -6.26 -0.52 4.06
N ASP A 41 -5.30 -0.09 4.88
CA ASP A 41 -4.51 -0.95 5.76
C ASP A 41 -5.40 -1.54 6.86
N LEU A 42 -5.74 -2.82 6.70
CA LEU A 42 -6.55 -3.58 7.65
C LEU A 42 -5.89 -3.65 9.05
N GLY A 43 -4.58 -3.54 9.14
CA GLY A 43 -3.85 -3.51 10.41
C GLY A 43 -4.01 -2.19 11.17
N ALA A 44 -4.02 -1.06 10.47
CA ALA A 44 -4.32 0.27 11.05
C ALA A 44 -5.78 0.34 11.54
N LEU A 45 -6.72 -0.21 10.77
CA LEU A 45 -8.13 -0.33 11.14
C LEU A 45 -8.34 -1.17 12.40
N LEU A 46 -7.68 -2.34 12.50
CA LEU A 46 -7.78 -3.20 13.68
C LEU A 46 -7.13 -2.60 14.94
N ARG A 47 -6.20 -1.66 14.77
CA ARG A 47 -5.59 -0.88 15.86
C ARG A 47 -6.41 0.34 16.29
N GLY A 48 -7.52 0.63 15.59
CA GLY A 48 -8.46 1.69 15.96
C GLY A 48 -8.12 3.07 15.38
N GLU A 49 -7.25 3.16 14.37
CA GLU A 49 -6.77 4.43 13.79
C GLU A 49 -7.81 5.12 12.88
N GLY A 50 -8.98 4.49 12.69
CA GLY A 50 -10.08 5.03 11.90
C GLY A 50 -9.85 4.94 10.38
N LEU A 51 -10.93 5.06 9.61
CA LEU A 51 -10.93 4.85 8.15
C LEU A 51 -10.03 5.84 7.39
N ALA A 52 -9.92 7.08 7.88
CA ALA A 52 -9.07 8.09 7.26
C ALA A 52 -7.57 7.89 7.55
N GLY A 53 -7.22 7.33 8.71
CA GLY A 53 -5.84 7.05 9.09
C GLY A 53 -5.29 5.74 8.51
N SER A 54 -6.16 4.91 7.94
CA SER A 54 -5.79 3.61 7.37
C SER A 54 -5.61 3.66 5.84
N GLU A 55 -5.65 4.83 5.21
CA GLU A 55 -5.47 4.93 3.75
C GLU A 55 -3.99 4.75 3.37
N VAL A 56 -3.71 3.78 2.50
CA VAL A 56 -2.40 3.53 1.93
C VAL A 56 -2.25 4.29 0.61
N VAL A 57 -1.38 5.31 0.60
CA VAL A 57 -1.04 6.04 -0.62
C VAL A 57 -0.13 5.15 -1.48
N ARG A 58 -0.32 5.16 -2.80
CA ARG A 58 0.60 4.52 -3.76
C ARG A 58 1.15 5.53 -4.75
N ASP A 59 2.40 5.32 -5.15
CA ASP A 59 3.02 6.08 -6.23
C ASP A 59 2.45 5.70 -7.62
N GLU A 60 2.79 6.45 -8.67
CA GLU A 60 2.38 6.18 -10.06
C GLU A 60 2.84 4.82 -10.60
N ARG A 61 3.71 4.13 -9.86
CA ARG A 61 4.29 2.82 -10.21
C ARG A 61 3.67 1.68 -9.38
N GLY A 62 2.72 1.99 -8.50
CA GLY A 62 1.98 1.04 -7.67
C GLY A 62 2.70 0.59 -6.39
N ASN A 63 3.75 1.28 -5.97
CA ASN A 63 4.43 1.00 -4.71
C ASN A 63 3.73 1.71 -3.54
N VAL A 64 3.72 1.07 -2.39
CA VAL A 64 3.19 1.61 -1.13
C VAL A 64 4.04 2.80 -0.71
N ASP A 65 3.45 3.98 -0.78
CA ASP A 65 4.07 5.23 -0.40
C ASP A 65 3.81 5.51 1.08
N PHE A 66 4.77 5.12 1.92
CA PHE A 66 4.65 5.30 3.36
C PHE A 66 4.94 6.74 3.82
N ASP A 67 5.58 7.60 2.99
CA ASP A 67 6.00 8.96 3.40
C ASP A 67 6.74 9.78 2.30
N GLY A 68 6.50 9.47 1.03
CA GLY A 68 7.17 9.99 -0.17
C GLY A 68 8.44 9.23 -0.58
N VAL A 69 8.90 8.27 0.20
CA VAL A 69 10.15 7.53 -0.06
C VAL A 69 9.98 6.07 0.31
N SER A 70 9.40 5.30 -0.62
CA SER A 70 9.67 3.88 -0.71
C SER A 70 10.47 3.69 -2.00
N PRO A 71 11.81 3.75 -1.95
CA PRO A 71 12.60 3.51 -3.15
C PRO A 71 12.33 2.07 -3.59
N PRO A 72 12.02 1.82 -4.88
CA PRO A 72 11.91 0.47 -5.39
C PRO A 72 13.20 -0.28 -5.09
N ILE A 73 13.14 -1.59 -4.82
CA ILE A 73 14.32 -2.47 -4.56
C ILE A 73 15.42 -2.31 -5.64
N VAL A 74 15.05 -1.81 -6.83
CA VAL A 74 15.95 -1.39 -7.92
C VAL A 74 17.03 -0.40 -7.45
N ALA A 75 16.72 0.49 -6.50
CA ALA A 75 17.64 1.44 -5.88
C ALA A 75 18.90 0.78 -5.30
N CYS A 76 18.83 -0.49 -4.92
CA CYS A 76 19.94 -1.19 -4.27
C CYS A 76 20.80 -2.02 -5.24
N ARG A 77 20.55 -1.91 -6.56
CA ARG A 77 21.29 -2.64 -7.60
C ARG A 77 22.18 -1.75 -8.46
N ALA A 78 21.94 -0.44 -8.44
CA ALA A 78 22.70 0.55 -9.19
C ALA A 78 22.69 1.88 -8.44
N ASP A 79 23.75 2.65 -8.63
CA ASP A 79 23.89 4.01 -8.12
C ASP A 79 22.88 4.93 -8.82
N THR A 80 21.73 5.14 -8.18
CA THR A 80 20.55 5.80 -8.80
C THR A 80 20.06 7.00 -8.00
N TYR A 81 20.30 7.00 -6.69
CA TYR A 81 19.84 8.04 -5.78
C TYR A 81 21.00 8.87 -5.24
N ASN A 82 20.78 10.16 -5.10
CA ASN A 82 21.70 11.11 -4.49
C ASN A 82 21.00 11.84 -3.34
N CYS A 83 21.77 12.48 -2.46
CA CYS A 83 21.19 13.26 -1.36
C CYS A 83 20.23 14.36 -1.81
N SER A 84 20.40 14.91 -3.03
CA SER A 84 19.51 15.91 -3.60
C SER A 84 18.12 15.39 -3.98
N ASP A 85 17.96 14.07 -4.06
CA ASP A 85 16.67 13.43 -4.37
C ASP A 85 15.76 13.34 -3.14
N PHE A 86 16.30 13.64 -1.95
CA PHE A 86 15.58 13.58 -0.69
C PHE A 86 15.35 14.97 -0.13
N LYS A 87 14.18 15.16 0.48
CA LYS A 87 13.84 16.42 1.15
C LYS A 87 14.32 16.44 2.60
N TYR A 88 14.35 15.27 3.24
CA TYR A 88 14.66 15.12 4.66
C TYR A 88 15.66 13.99 4.89
N ARG A 89 16.41 14.04 6.00
CA ARG A 89 17.42 13.01 6.31
C ARG A 89 16.81 11.63 6.55
N ASP A 90 15.66 11.56 7.21
CA ASP A 90 14.95 10.29 7.51
C ASP A 90 14.61 9.50 6.24
N GLN A 91 14.31 10.19 5.15
CA GLN A 91 14.07 9.61 3.84
C GLN A 91 15.32 8.96 3.25
N ALA A 92 16.45 9.68 3.26
CA ALA A 92 17.74 9.14 2.79
C ALA A 92 18.20 7.96 3.65
N GLU A 93 17.98 8.05 4.96
CA GLU A 93 18.34 7.02 5.93
C GLU A 93 17.55 5.72 5.73
N ASP A 94 16.26 5.80 5.40
CA ASP A 94 15.46 4.62 5.06
C ASP A 94 15.99 3.91 3.81
N VAL A 95 16.32 4.66 2.74
CA VAL A 95 16.91 4.09 1.51
C VAL A 95 18.24 3.40 1.81
N PHE A 96 19.12 4.09 2.53
CA PHE A 96 20.43 3.60 2.91
C PHE A 96 20.32 2.28 3.70
N ARG A 97 19.51 2.24 4.77
CA ARG A 97 19.32 1.04 5.59
C ARG A 97 18.75 -0.12 4.77
N ARG A 98 17.77 0.13 3.88
CA ARG A 98 17.18 -0.91 3.02
C ARG A 98 18.16 -1.49 2.02
N CYS A 99 19.11 -0.69 1.53
CA CYS A 99 20.14 -1.15 0.61
C CYS A 99 21.33 -1.85 1.26
N GLY A 100 21.34 -1.95 2.60
CA GLY A 100 22.37 -2.64 3.40
C GLY A 100 23.20 -1.73 4.30
N GLY A 101 22.88 -0.43 4.33
CA GLY A 101 23.51 0.57 5.18
C GLY A 101 25.02 0.70 4.93
N ALA A 102 25.78 0.96 6.00
CA ALA A 102 27.23 1.13 5.93
C ALA A 102 27.96 -0.10 5.39
N GLY A 103 27.36 -1.29 5.49
CA GLY A 103 27.91 -2.52 4.91
C GLY A 103 27.75 -2.61 3.39
N LYS A 104 26.86 -1.80 2.79
CA LYS A 104 26.57 -1.82 1.36
C LYS A 104 25.89 -0.52 0.89
N ASP A 105 26.67 0.54 0.79
CA ASP A 105 26.20 1.83 0.29
C ASP A 105 26.27 1.94 -1.24
N VAL A 106 25.29 1.33 -1.92
CA VAL A 106 25.25 1.29 -3.40
C VAL A 106 25.04 2.68 -4.02
N ASN A 107 24.29 3.56 -3.34
CA ASN A 107 23.94 4.90 -3.79
C ASN A 107 24.87 5.99 -3.23
N ARG A 108 25.90 5.59 -2.46
CA ARG A 108 26.92 6.49 -1.93
C ARG A 108 26.30 7.65 -1.12
N LEU A 109 25.22 7.35 -0.38
CA LEU A 109 24.50 8.32 0.42
C LEU A 109 25.25 8.67 1.72
N ASP A 110 26.14 7.79 2.17
CA ASP A 110 27.01 7.92 3.34
C ASP A 110 28.47 8.04 2.85
N ALA A 111 28.83 9.24 2.42
CA ALA A 111 30.10 9.48 1.72
C ALA A 111 31.32 9.37 2.65
N ASP A 112 31.17 9.67 3.93
CA ASP A 112 32.20 9.57 4.97
C ASP A 112 32.18 8.23 5.71
N GLY A 113 31.12 7.44 5.55
CA GLY A 113 31.07 6.04 5.98
C GLY A 113 30.86 5.89 7.48
N ASP A 114 30.23 6.86 8.12
CA ASP A 114 29.98 6.88 9.56
C ASP A 114 28.64 6.21 9.93
N GLY A 115 27.88 5.77 8.93
CA GLY A 115 26.57 5.16 9.06
C GLY A 115 25.40 6.14 9.03
N ARG A 116 25.65 7.43 8.77
CA ARG A 116 24.65 8.51 8.74
C ARG A 116 24.60 9.14 7.35
N PRO A 117 23.69 8.69 6.47
CA PRO A 117 23.62 9.20 5.12
C PRO A 117 23.09 10.63 5.08
N CYS A 118 23.60 11.41 4.12
CA CYS A 118 23.10 12.72 3.75
C CYS A 118 22.87 13.68 4.93
N GLU A 119 23.85 13.78 5.85
CA GLU A 119 23.74 14.58 7.08
C GLU A 119 23.39 16.06 6.88
N ASN A 120 23.64 16.58 5.68
CA ASN A 120 23.33 17.96 5.30
C ASN A 120 21.83 18.22 5.06
N LEU A 121 21.00 17.19 5.01
CA LEU A 121 19.55 17.33 4.84
C LEU A 121 18.86 17.73 6.15
N PRO A 122 17.77 18.52 6.09
CA PRO A 122 17.00 18.89 7.27
C PRO A 122 16.30 17.67 7.91
N GLU A 123 16.11 17.72 9.23
CA GLU A 123 15.25 16.78 9.95
C GLU A 123 13.78 17.21 9.83
N ARG A 124 12.85 16.24 9.78
CA ARG A 124 11.42 16.56 9.97
C ARG A 124 11.21 17.02 11.40
N ARG A 125 10.52 18.14 11.58
CA ARG A 125 10.15 18.70 12.89
C ARG A 125 8.69 18.42 13.18
#